data_AF-A0A1W9MSW3-F1
#
_entry.id   AF-A0A1W9MSW3-F1
#
_cell.length_a   1.000
_cell.length_b   1.000
_cell.length_c   1.000
_cell.angle_alpha   90.00
_cell.angle_beta   90.00
_cell.angle_gamma   90.00
#
_symmetry.space_group_name_H-M   'P 1'
#
loop_
_entity.id
_entity.type
_entity.pdbx_description
1 polymer ?
#
loop_
_entity_poly.entity_id
_entity_poly.type
_entity_poly.pdbx_seq_one_letter_code
_entity_poly.pdbx_strand_id
1 'polypeptide(L)'
;MDVTHIPCPPGADLDGDTLPDDWENHYFGNTAEVAGGDPDDDDLSNAEEYAAGTDPTNPDSDGDRINDAVETADPSRSPLIYERTSHLCGCRLHRRRTRHDVSAF
;
A
#
# COMPACT_ATOMS: atom_id res chain seq x y z
N MET A 1 -23.53 15.15 36.12
CA MET A 1 -22.25 14.50 35.81
C MET A 1 -22.02 14.82 34.36
N ASP A 2 -21.23 15.86 34.12
CA ASP A 2 -20.99 16.40 32.79
C ASP A 2 -20.20 15.36 32.01
N VAL A 3 -20.82 14.79 30.98
CA VAL A 3 -20.18 13.79 30.11
C VAL A 3 -19.18 14.53 29.24
N THR A 4 -18.00 14.71 29.81
CA THR A 4 -16.80 15.19 29.15
C THR A 4 -16.65 14.43 27.84
N HIS A 5 -16.80 15.13 26.72
CA HIS A 5 -16.23 14.69 25.45
C HIS A 5 -14.72 14.68 25.67
N ILE A 6 -14.20 13.53 26.09
CA ILE A 6 -12.77 13.27 26.13
C ILE A 6 -12.36 13.30 24.65
N PRO A 7 -11.49 14.23 24.20
CA PRO A 7 -10.95 14.17 22.86
C PRO A 7 -10.31 12.80 22.70
N CYS A 8 -10.77 12.05 21.69
CA CYS A 8 -10.22 10.74 21.37
C CYS A 8 -8.70 10.88 21.26
N PRO A 9 -7.91 10.16 22.08
CA PRO A 9 -6.47 10.20 21.94
C PRO A 9 -6.08 9.71 20.54
N PRO A 10 -5.03 10.25 19.91
CA PRO A 10 -4.57 9.77 18.60
C PRO A 10 -4.27 8.27 18.66
N GLY A 11 -4.91 7.50 17.77
CA GLY A 11 -4.94 6.02 17.82
C GLY A 11 -6.03 5.41 18.70
N ALA A 12 -7.02 6.21 19.13
CA ALA A 12 -8.26 5.68 19.66
C ALA A 12 -9.13 5.15 18.53
N ASP A 13 -9.94 4.19 18.93
CA ASP A 13 -10.87 3.41 18.13
C ASP A 13 -12.23 3.67 18.78
N LEU A 14 -12.97 4.64 18.23
CA LEU A 14 -14.18 5.19 18.84
C LEU A 14 -15.33 4.18 18.84
N ASP A 15 -15.39 3.32 17.84
CA ASP A 15 -16.44 2.33 17.62
C ASP A 15 -16.01 0.89 17.96
N GLY A 16 -14.73 0.67 18.30
CA GLY A 16 -14.19 -0.56 18.86
C GLY A 16 -13.88 -1.62 17.82
N ASP A 17 -13.58 -1.20 16.59
CA ASP A 17 -13.49 -2.04 15.41
C ASP A 17 -12.05 -2.43 15.04
N THR A 18 -11.04 -1.96 15.78
CA THR A 18 -9.59 -2.13 15.60
C THR A 18 -8.92 -1.27 14.52
N LEU A 19 -9.62 -0.29 13.96
CA LEU A 19 -9.04 0.77 13.12
C LEU A 19 -8.76 2.04 13.95
N PRO A 20 -7.73 2.84 13.59
CA PRO A 20 -7.53 4.15 14.20
C PRO A 20 -8.48 5.21 13.61
N ASP A 21 -9.17 5.98 14.46
CA ASP A 21 -10.05 7.08 14.06
C ASP A 21 -9.34 8.09 13.11
N ASP A 22 -8.04 8.32 13.32
CA ASP A 22 -7.23 9.24 12.50
C ASP A 22 -7.06 8.72 11.06
N TRP A 23 -6.94 7.40 10.89
CA TRP A 23 -6.83 6.76 9.58
C TRP A 23 -8.19 6.81 8.87
N GLU A 24 -9.26 6.45 9.55
CA GLU A 24 -10.61 6.48 8.97
C GLU A 24 -11.01 7.91 8.56
N ASN A 25 -10.75 8.91 9.42
CA ASN A 25 -10.99 10.30 9.06
C ASN A 25 -10.10 10.81 7.91
N HIS A 26 -8.93 10.23 7.69
CA HIS A 26 -8.04 10.61 6.59
C HIS A 26 -8.61 10.21 5.23
N TYR A 27 -9.12 8.98 5.12
CA TYR A 27 -9.60 8.42 3.86
C TYR A 27 -11.11 8.62 3.66
N PHE A 28 -11.93 8.37 4.70
CA PHE A 28 -13.40 8.43 4.62
C PHE A 28 -14.00 9.73 5.18
N GLY A 29 -13.24 10.49 5.96
CA GLY A 29 -13.73 11.69 6.65
C GLY A 29 -14.78 11.42 7.72
N ASN A 30 -14.90 10.16 8.16
CA ASN A 30 -15.78 9.70 9.23
C ASN A 30 -15.18 8.41 9.87
N THR A 31 -15.75 7.96 10.99
CA THR A 31 -15.34 6.73 11.73
C THR A 31 -16.47 5.68 11.71
N ALA A 32 -17.15 5.53 10.58
CA ALA A 32 -18.25 4.58 10.43
C ALA A 32 -17.84 3.33 9.65
N GLU A 33 -16.62 3.33 9.12
CA GLU A 33 -16.08 2.18 8.42
C GLU A 33 -15.62 1.15 9.44
N VAL A 34 -15.64 -0.12 9.05
CA VAL A 34 -15.25 -1.20 9.93
C VAL A 34 -13.98 -1.87 9.42
N ALA A 35 -13.16 -2.43 10.31
CA ALA A 35 -11.94 -3.18 9.98
C ALA A 35 -12.14 -4.29 8.94
N GLY A 36 -13.33 -4.89 8.91
CA GLY A 36 -13.70 -5.93 7.93
C GLY A 36 -14.47 -5.40 6.72
N GLY A 37 -14.54 -4.09 6.53
CA GLY A 37 -15.14 -3.45 5.38
C GLY A 37 -14.21 -3.51 4.17
N ASP A 38 -14.81 -3.46 2.99
CA ASP A 38 -14.17 -3.41 1.67
C ASP A 38 -14.95 -2.34 0.88
N PRO A 39 -14.58 -1.06 1.00
CA PRO A 39 -15.32 0.05 0.42
C PRO A 39 -15.06 0.24 -1.08
N ASP A 40 -13.93 -0.26 -1.56
CA ASP A 40 -13.45 -0.21 -2.93
C ASP A 40 -13.70 -1.50 -3.73
N ASP A 41 -14.30 -2.51 -3.08
CA ASP A 41 -14.69 -3.82 -3.63
C ASP A 41 -13.49 -4.55 -4.28
N ASP A 42 -12.33 -4.51 -3.63
CA ASP A 42 -11.07 -5.07 -4.14
C ASP A 42 -10.72 -6.46 -3.53
N ASP A 43 -11.55 -6.96 -2.62
CA ASP A 43 -11.37 -8.17 -1.79
C ASP A 43 -10.27 -8.06 -0.71
N LEU A 44 -9.80 -6.84 -0.37
CA LEU A 44 -8.92 -6.55 0.77
C LEU A 44 -9.71 -5.83 1.86
N SER A 45 -9.55 -6.24 3.11
CA SER A 45 -10.24 -5.56 4.21
C SER A 45 -9.50 -4.31 4.68
N ASN A 46 -10.23 -3.29 5.13
CA ASN A 46 -9.65 -2.05 5.69
C ASN A 46 -8.51 -2.30 6.71
N ALA A 47 -8.60 -3.35 7.54
CA ALA A 47 -7.53 -3.70 8.48
C ALA A 47 -6.28 -4.27 7.82
N GLU A 48 -6.44 -5.05 6.75
CA GLU A 48 -5.33 -5.54 5.93
C GLU A 48 -4.69 -4.39 5.15
N GLU A 49 -5.50 -3.47 4.63
CA GLU A 49 -5.06 -2.26 3.97
C GLU A 49 -4.30 -1.32 4.89
N TYR A 50 -4.79 -1.13 6.12
CA TYR A 50 -4.07 -0.39 7.15
C TYR A 50 -2.70 -1.03 7.46
N ALA A 51 -2.63 -2.36 7.48
CA ALA A 51 -1.37 -3.09 7.70
C ALA A 51 -0.43 -3.04 6.50
N ALA A 52 -0.97 -3.00 5.28
CA ALA A 52 -0.24 -2.86 4.01
C ALA A 52 0.18 -1.42 3.73
N GLY A 53 -0.53 -0.43 4.28
CA GLY A 53 -0.37 0.99 4.02
C GLY A 53 -1.01 1.46 2.71
N THR A 54 -2.01 0.74 2.20
CA THR A 54 -2.74 1.04 0.95
C THR A 54 -3.85 2.06 1.17
N ASP A 55 -4.47 2.51 0.08
CA ASP A 55 -5.59 3.45 0.08
C ASP A 55 -6.93 2.69 0.06
N PRO A 56 -7.70 2.67 1.15
CA PRO A 56 -8.94 1.92 1.28
C PRO A 56 -10.11 2.47 0.47
N THR A 57 -9.88 3.54 -0.29
CA THR A 57 -10.88 4.11 -1.20
C THR A 57 -10.52 3.89 -2.66
N ASN A 58 -9.40 3.19 -2.92
CA ASN A 58 -8.87 3.00 -4.25
C ASN A 58 -8.33 1.58 -4.40
N PRO A 59 -8.95 0.75 -5.26
CA PRO A 59 -8.57 -0.65 -5.40
C PRO A 59 -7.18 -0.83 -6.01
N ASP A 60 -6.58 0.22 -6.56
CA ASP A 60 -5.28 0.25 -7.23
C ASP A 60 -4.49 1.46 -6.72
N SER A 61 -3.93 1.34 -5.51
CA SER A 61 -3.23 2.41 -4.79
C SER A 61 -2.05 2.99 -5.55
N ASP A 62 -1.31 2.16 -6.29
CA ASP A 62 -0.12 2.56 -7.05
C ASP A 62 -0.43 2.98 -8.49
N GLY A 63 -1.61 2.63 -9.01
CA GLY A 63 -2.12 2.96 -10.33
C GLY A 63 -1.64 2.04 -11.45
N ASP A 64 -1.09 0.86 -11.15
CA ASP A 64 -0.50 -0.08 -12.11
C ASP A 64 -1.51 -1.00 -12.82
N ARG A 65 -2.79 -0.89 -12.45
CA ARG A 65 -3.95 -1.66 -12.92
C ARG A 65 -4.02 -3.08 -12.38
N ILE A 66 -3.34 -3.37 -11.28
CA ILE A 66 -3.55 -4.56 -10.46
C ILE A 66 -4.11 -4.10 -9.12
N ASN A 67 -5.06 -4.87 -8.59
CA ASN A 67 -5.66 -4.49 -7.32
C ASN A 67 -4.72 -4.76 -6.14
N ASP A 68 -4.83 -3.95 -5.09
CA ASP A 68 -4.02 -4.06 -3.87
C ASP A 68 -4.14 -5.44 -3.21
N ALA A 69 -5.34 -6.05 -3.20
CA ALA A 69 -5.53 -7.43 -2.75
C ALA A 69 -4.64 -8.45 -3.47
N VAL A 70 -4.51 -8.30 -4.79
CA VAL A 70 -3.71 -9.21 -5.64
C VAL A 70 -2.23 -8.99 -5.39
N GLU A 71 -1.80 -7.76 -5.17
CA GLU A 71 -0.41 -7.43 -4.88
C GLU A 71 0.01 -7.87 -3.48
N THR A 72 -0.86 -7.71 -2.49
CA THR A 72 -0.63 -8.19 -1.12
C THR A 72 -0.48 -9.71 -1.06
N ALA A 73 -1.16 -10.44 -1.96
CA ALA A 73 -1.04 -11.89 -2.08
C ALA A 73 0.24 -12.37 -2.82
N ASP A 74 0.89 -11.51 -3.62
CA ASP A 74 2.08 -11.86 -4.41
C ASP A 74 3.33 -11.10 -3.91
N PRO A 75 4.31 -11.76 -3.28
CA PRO A 75 5.51 -11.10 -2.76
C PRO A 75 6.43 -10.51 -3.85
N SER A 76 6.15 -10.74 -5.13
CA SER A 76 6.85 -10.16 -6.27
C SER A 76 6.24 -8.85 -6.74
N ARG A 77 5.08 -8.48 -6.21
CA ARG A 77 4.32 -7.26 -6.50
C ARG A 77 4.38 -6.32 -5.31
N SER A 78 3.89 -5.10 -5.46
CA SER A 78 4.10 -4.08 -4.45
C SER A 78 2.97 -3.06 -4.51
N PRO A 79 2.00 -3.12 -3.59
CA PRO A 79 0.79 -2.30 -3.62
C PRO A 79 1.02 -0.79 -3.47
N LEU A 80 2.25 -0.38 -3.17
CA LEU A 80 2.61 1.02 -2.91
C LEU A 80 3.54 1.63 -3.96
N ILE A 81 4.01 0.84 -4.92
CA ILE A 81 5.01 1.34 -5.89
C ILE A 81 4.53 1.02 -7.29
N TYR A 82 4.31 2.05 -8.11
CA TYR A 82 3.87 1.89 -9.49
C TYR A 82 4.83 0.99 -10.28
N GLU A 83 4.54 -0.31 -10.31
CA GLU A 83 5.34 -1.33 -10.95
C GLU A 83 4.96 -1.32 -12.43
N ARG A 84 5.38 -0.27 -13.13
CA ARG A 84 5.28 -0.20 -14.59
C ARG A 84 6.08 -1.36 -15.13
N THR A 85 5.38 -2.47 -15.40
CA THR A 85 5.94 -3.77 -15.76
C THR A 85 7.28 -3.54 -16.40
N SER A 86 8.35 -3.84 -15.67
CA SER A 86 9.67 -3.90 -16.25
C SER A 86 9.66 -5.10 -17.20
N HIS A 87 8.94 -4.96 -18.31
CA HIS A 87 9.55 -5.05 -19.62
C HIS A 87 10.83 -4.20 -19.56
N LEU A 88 11.85 -4.82 -18.98
CA LEU A 88 13.07 -5.14 -19.66
C LEU A 88 12.76 -5.31 -21.17
N CYS A 89 12.56 -4.21 -21.88
CA CYS A 89 13.15 -4.05 -23.18
C CYS A 89 14.62 -4.36 -22.91
N GLY A 90 15.03 -5.58 -23.29
CA GLY A 90 16.24 -6.24 -22.82
C GLY A 90 17.52 -5.54 -23.26
N CYS A 91 17.80 -4.35 -22.75
CA CYS A 91 19.13 -3.77 -22.73
C CYS A 91 19.88 -4.40 -21.57
N ARG A 92 20.19 -5.69 -21.75
CA ARG A 92 21.18 -6.47 -21.01
C ARG A 92 22.35 -5.56 -20.67
N LEU A 93 22.49 -5.22 -19.38
CA LEU A 93 23.67 -4.61 -18.77
C LEU A 93 24.89 -5.45 -19.16
N HIS A 94 25.49 -5.15 -20.31
CA HIS A 94 26.80 -5.67 -20.68
C HIS A 94 27.80 -4.96 -19.79
N ARG A 95 28.03 -5.54 -18.61
CA ARG A 95 29.31 -5.40 -17.94
C ARG A 95 30.37 -5.92 -18.90
N ARG A 96 30.94 -5.05 -19.75
CA ARG A 96 32.18 -5.38 -20.46
C ARG A 96 33.33 -5.28 -19.47
N ARG A 97 33.46 -6.31 -18.64
CA ARG A 97 34.75 -6.74 -18.10
C ARG A 97 35.38 -7.67 -19.14
N THR A 98 36.28 -7.15 -19.95
CA THR A 98 37.36 -7.92 -20.61
C THR A 98 38.55 -6.97 -20.80
N ARG A 99 39.57 -7.10 -19.93
CA ARG A 99 40.90 -7.69 -20.19
C ARG A 99 41.78 -6.72 -21.00
N HIS A 100 42.80 -6.10 -20.39
CA HIS A 100 44.17 -6.62 -20.41
C HIS A 100 44.53 -7.26 -21.76
N ASP A 101 45.08 -6.46 -22.67
CA ASP A 101 46.24 -6.69 -23.57
C ASP A 101 46.31 -5.45 -24.50
N VAL A 102 47.42 -4.83 -24.92
CA VAL A 102 48.73 -5.36 -25.32
C VAL A 102 49.75 -4.21 -25.28
N SER A 103 50.92 -4.43 -24.70
CA SER A 103 52.16 -3.69 -25.01
C SER A 103 52.82 -4.29 -26.25
N ALA A 104 53.55 -3.48 -27.02
CA ALA A 104 54.39 -3.80 -28.21
C ALA A 104 53.73 -3.38 -29.53
N PHE A 105 54.37 -2.63 -30.44
CA PHE A 105 55.79 -2.39 -30.73
C PHE A 105 56.06 -0.90 -30.96
#